data_AF-A0A7D3WVF2-F1
#
_entry.id   AF-A0A7D3WVF2-F1
#
_cell.length_a   1.000
_cell.length_b   1.000
_cell.length_c   1.000
_cell.angle_alpha   90.00
_cell.angle_beta   90.00
_cell.angle_gamma   90.00
#
_symmetry.space_group_name_H-M   'P 1'
#
loop_
_entity.id
_entity.type
_entity.pdbx_description
1 polymer ?
#
loop_
_entity_poly.entity_id
_entity_poly.type
_entity_poly.pdbx_seq_one_letter_code
_entity_poly.pdbx_strand_id
1 'polypeptide(L)'
;MFRKTIWRAIDLREKQNRPMFSDGKEISKVIMEAVKRGELQAYKNDSVTSTFSPAEVKGNMSYALEAPISPDADGGDWGTPAAKGKGAKKAAAPANDGWGAPVASSTPASTTKKVKVLDSKGKPVKKNGKYVYKTVKTSTVAAAPPPPPPATTAEYRYKDLYQMELTEEMIFDKKRSRMYHQIKTVSLKLPSTLPGNAAGLEKNIATFKYSDLVKVFRNNPQSAIWFNSQNDAQHKNLADAFELWLFNSYIVKVSNPSGDDLATQYGSEREGLLASQQTAADLVEYEYSLWSF
;
A
#
# COMPACT_ATOMS: atom_id res chain seq x y z
N MET A 1 -8.90 -33.74 -24.39
CA MET A 1 -7.86 -32.73 -24.11
C MET A 1 -7.71 -32.74 -22.60
N PHE A 2 -6.52 -33.03 -22.06
CA PHE A 2 -6.32 -32.96 -20.61
C PHE A 2 -6.15 -31.49 -20.22
N ARG A 3 -6.83 -31.08 -19.15
CA ARG A 3 -6.73 -29.73 -18.58
C ARG A 3 -6.81 -29.83 -17.06
N LYS A 4 -5.86 -29.21 -16.37
CA LYS A 4 -5.84 -29.09 -14.92
C LYS A 4 -5.54 -27.66 -14.51
N THR A 5 -6.27 -27.13 -13.54
CA THR A 5 -6.02 -25.78 -13.00
C THR A 5 -5.13 -25.90 -11.77
N ILE A 6 -4.11 -25.06 -11.70
CA ILE A 6 -3.09 -25.07 -10.65
C ILE A 6 -2.88 -23.65 -10.14
N TRP A 7 -2.69 -23.55 -8.83
CA TRP A 7 -2.31 -22.32 -8.15
C TRP A 7 -0.88 -22.48 -7.66
N ARG A 8 -0.04 -21.51 -7.99
CA ARG A 8 1.38 -21.47 -7.67
C ARG A 8 1.69 -20.25 -6.83
N ALA A 9 2.36 -20.43 -5.71
CA ALA A 9 2.93 -19.31 -4.97
C ALA A 9 4.32 -18.98 -5.50
N ILE A 10 4.56 -17.68 -5.64
CA ILE A 10 5.83 -17.08 -6.06
C ILE A 10 6.29 -16.19 -4.90
N ASP A 11 7.40 -16.53 -4.25
CA ASP A 11 8.07 -15.64 -3.32
C ASP A 11 9.15 -14.84 -4.06
N LEU A 12 8.99 -13.52 -4.11
CA LEU A 12 9.88 -12.60 -4.81
C LEU A 12 11.25 -12.43 -4.13
N ARG A 13 11.40 -12.90 -2.89
CA ARG A 13 12.69 -12.86 -2.17
C ARG A 13 13.62 -14.00 -2.56
N GLU A 14 13.09 -15.05 -3.20
CA GLU A 14 13.90 -16.17 -3.67
C GLU A 14 14.94 -15.73 -4.69
N LYS A 15 16.11 -16.36 -4.66
CA LYS A 15 17.26 -16.02 -5.53
C LYS A 15 16.90 -15.99 -7.01
N GLN A 16 16.08 -16.94 -7.48
CA GLN A 16 15.63 -17.02 -8.88
C GLN A 16 14.63 -15.91 -9.25
N ASN A 17 13.89 -15.37 -8.27
CA ASN A 17 12.84 -14.37 -8.49
C ASN A 17 13.31 -12.93 -8.28
N ARG A 18 14.46 -12.70 -7.62
CA ARG A 18 15.08 -11.37 -7.45
C ARG A 18 15.17 -10.52 -8.73
N PRO A 19 15.45 -11.09 -9.92
CA PRO A 19 15.36 -10.38 -11.20
C PRO A 19 14.06 -9.58 -11.44
N MET A 20 12.91 -10.06 -10.95
CA MET A 20 11.61 -9.38 -11.06
C MET A 20 11.35 -8.39 -9.91
N PHE A 21 12.18 -8.45 -8.88
CA PHE A 21 12.04 -7.70 -7.63
C PHE A 21 13.29 -6.89 -7.33
N SER A 22 13.80 -6.24 -8.37
CA SER A 22 14.96 -5.36 -8.26
C SER A 22 14.55 -4.00 -7.68
N ASP A 23 15.48 -3.39 -6.96
CA ASP A 23 15.24 -2.16 -6.22
C ASP A 23 14.77 -1.01 -7.14
N GLY A 24 13.59 -0.46 -6.83
CA GLY A 24 12.98 0.64 -7.60
C GLY A 24 12.21 0.21 -8.85
N LYS A 25 12.37 -1.04 -9.30
CA LYS A 25 11.65 -1.68 -10.41
C LYS A 25 10.98 -2.97 -9.95
N GLU A 26 10.39 -2.93 -8.76
CA GLU A 26 9.67 -4.07 -8.22
C GLU A 26 8.41 -4.35 -9.04
N ILE A 27 8.13 -5.61 -9.39
CA ILE A 27 6.88 -5.99 -10.06
C ILE A 27 5.64 -5.51 -9.31
N SER A 28 5.66 -5.59 -7.97
CA SER A 28 4.59 -5.08 -7.11
C SER A 28 4.35 -3.59 -7.34
N LYS A 29 5.42 -2.77 -7.44
CA LYS A 29 5.32 -1.33 -7.74
C LYS A 29 4.66 -1.10 -9.10
N VAL A 30 5.10 -1.81 -10.14
CA VAL A 30 4.55 -1.65 -11.50
C VAL A 30 3.05 -1.95 -11.54
N ILE A 31 2.63 -3.04 -10.90
CA ILE A 31 1.23 -3.45 -10.83
C ILE A 31 0.41 -2.41 -10.05
N MET A 32 0.88 -2.02 -8.86
CA MET A 32 0.14 -1.10 -7.99
C MET A 32 0.04 0.31 -8.57
N GLU A 33 1.09 0.80 -9.23
CA GLU A 33 1.03 2.08 -9.94
C GLU A 33 0.06 2.00 -11.13
N ALA A 34 0.01 0.88 -11.86
CA ALA A 34 -0.96 0.71 -12.95
C ALA A 34 -2.42 0.69 -12.44
N VAL A 35 -2.68 0.11 -11.27
CA VAL A 35 -4.00 0.19 -10.61
C VAL A 35 -4.32 1.63 -10.23
N LYS A 36 -3.35 2.36 -9.64
CA LYS A 36 -3.51 3.78 -9.28
C LYS A 36 -3.77 4.66 -10.51
N ARG A 37 -3.15 4.35 -11.65
CA ARG A 37 -3.40 5.01 -12.94
C ARG A 37 -4.74 4.64 -13.58
N GLY A 38 -5.40 3.57 -13.12
CA GLY A 38 -6.64 3.05 -13.69
C GLY A 38 -6.45 2.24 -14.98
N GLU A 39 -5.21 1.86 -15.32
CA GLU A 39 -4.89 1.02 -16.49
C GLU A 39 -5.19 -0.47 -16.21
N LEU A 40 -5.16 -0.87 -14.94
CA LEU A 40 -5.32 -2.25 -14.52
C LEU A 40 -6.52 -2.40 -13.58
N GLN A 41 -7.46 -3.27 -13.96
CA GLN A 41 -8.62 -3.59 -13.15
C GLN A 41 -8.26 -4.63 -12.08
N ALA A 42 -8.52 -4.29 -10.81
CA ALA A 42 -8.38 -5.20 -9.68
C ALA A 42 -9.66 -6.02 -9.45
N TYR A 43 -9.49 -7.29 -9.10
CA TYR A 43 -10.57 -8.23 -8.79
C TYR A 43 -10.40 -8.83 -7.40
N LYS A 44 -11.51 -9.27 -6.81
CA LYS A 44 -11.54 -9.86 -5.46
C LYS A 44 -10.98 -11.28 -5.44
N ASN A 45 -11.34 -12.06 -6.46
CA ASN A 45 -11.07 -13.49 -6.54
C ASN A 45 -10.52 -13.88 -7.92
N ASP A 46 -9.92 -15.06 -7.98
CA ASP A 46 -9.40 -15.72 -9.19
C ASP A 46 -10.44 -15.97 -10.28
N SER A 47 -11.72 -16.08 -9.92
CA SER A 47 -12.84 -16.24 -10.85
C SER A 47 -13.17 -14.96 -11.63
N VAL A 48 -12.58 -13.83 -11.23
CA VAL A 48 -12.63 -12.56 -11.98
C VAL A 48 -14.06 -12.03 -12.21
N THR A 49 -14.98 -12.34 -11.29
CA THR A 49 -16.39 -11.93 -11.36
C THR A 49 -16.68 -10.66 -10.57
N SER A 50 -15.97 -10.46 -9.45
CA SER A 50 -16.14 -9.31 -8.56
C SER A 50 -14.93 -8.39 -8.65
N THR A 51 -15.17 -7.12 -8.92
CA THR A 51 -14.13 -6.09 -9.03
C THR A 51 -13.92 -5.36 -7.70
N PHE A 52 -12.71 -4.86 -7.48
CA PHE A 52 -12.45 -3.84 -6.48
C PHE A 52 -12.55 -2.45 -7.11
N SER A 53 -13.04 -1.49 -6.33
CA SER A 53 -12.86 -0.07 -6.63
C SER A 53 -11.43 0.39 -6.29
N PRO A 54 -10.89 1.43 -6.95
CA PRO A 54 -9.56 1.96 -6.63
C PRO A 54 -9.40 2.37 -5.16
N ALA A 55 -10.47 2.85 -4.53
CA ALA A 55 -10.48 3.22 -3.11
C ALA A 55 -10.38 2.00 -2.19
N GLU A 56 -11.09 0.92 -2.49
CA GLU A 56 -11.00 -0.33 -1.73
C GLU A 56 -9.61 -0.98 -1.86
N VAL A 57 -9.02 -0.97 -3.06
CA VAL A 57 -7.63 -1.45 -3.23
C VAL A 57 -6.68 -0.61 -2.40
N LYS A 58 -6.82 0.72 -2.40
CA LYS A 58 -6.00 1.60 -1.58
C LYS A 58 -6.15 1.29 -0.08
N GLY A 59 -7.38 1.05 0.38
CA GLY A 59 -7.65 0.64 1.75
C GLY A 59 -6.98 -0.70 2.11
N ASN A 60 -7.06 -1.69 1.23
CA ASN A 60 -6.39 -2.99 1.40
C ASN A 60 -4.86 -2.86 1.45
N MET A 61 -4.33 -1.86 0.77
CA MET A 61 -2.91 -1.54 0.66
C MET A 61 -2.39 -0.65 1.79
N SER A 62 -3.22 -0.37 2.77
CA SER A 62 -2.88 0.55 3.85
C SER A 62 -3.14 -0.11 5.20
N TYR A 63 -2.32 0.22 6.17
CA TYR A 63 -2.46 -0.22 7.56
C TYR A 63 -2.73 0.99 8.45
N ALA A 64 -3.53 0.77 9.48
CA ALA A 64 -3.77 1.80 10.49
C ALA A 64 -2.46 2.02 11.24
N LEU A 65 -2.03 3.28 11.31
CA LEU A 65 -0.98 3.66 12.25
C LEU A 65 -1.65 3.76 13.62
N GLU A 66 -1.19 2.96 14.58
CA GLU A 66 -1.56 3.21 15.96
C GLU A 66 -1.11 4.64 16.28
N ALA A 67 -2.06 5.48 16.69
CA ALA A 67 -1.75 6.85 17.06
C ALA A 67 -0.63 6.79 18.11
N PRO A 68 0.45 7.58 17.98
CA PRO A 68 1.40 7.69 19.08
C PRO A 68 0.57 8.09 20.30
N ILE A 69 0.56 7.22 21.32
CA ILE A 69 -0.05 7.53 22.60
C ILE A 69 0.59 8.85 23.02
N SER A 70 -0.16 9.94 22.96
CA SER A 70 0.33 11.22 23.44
C SER A 70 0.66 11.02 24.92
N PRO A 71 1.89 11.26 25.37
CA PRO A 71 2.24 11.08 26.77
C PRO A 71 1.47 12.00 27.73
N ASP A 72 0.67 12.94 27.23
CA ASP A 72 -0.07 13.90 28.04
C ASP A 72 -1.56 13.91 27.69
N ALA A 73 -2.28 12.94 28.24
CA ALA A 73 -3.68 13.15 28.60
C ALA A 73 -3.70 13.25 30.14
N ASP A 74 -3.64 14.48 30.65
CA ASP A 74 -3.85 14.81 32.07
C ASP A 74 -5.07 14.06 32.61
N GLY A 75 -4.80 12.94 33.28
CA GLY A 75 -5.73 12.18 34.11
C GLY A 75 -5.30 12.41 35.56
N GLY A 76 -6.11 13.18 36.27
CA GLY A 76 -5.83 13.76 37.58
C GLY A 76 -5.29 12.80 38.65
N ASP A 77 -4.41 13.38 39.47
CA ASP A 77 -4.36 13.25 40.93
C ASP A 77 -4.75 11.89 41.51
N TRP A 78 -3.77 10.98 41.62
CA TRP A 78 -3.88 9.76 42.43
C TRP A 78 -2.82 9.73 43.54
N GLY A 79 -3.02 10.60 44.53
CA GLY A 79 -2.72 10.31 45.93
C GLY A 79 -1.25 10.14 46.31
N THR A 80 -0.53 11.25 46.42
CA THR A 80 0.72 11.29 47.21
C THR A 80 0.40 11.86 48.60
N PRO A 81 0.65 11.16 49.73
CA PRO A 81 0.43 11.74 51.04
C PRO A 81 1.53 12.77 51.33
N ALA A 82 1.10 13.90 51.89
CA ALA A 82 1.92 15.04 52.25
C ALA A 82 3.11 14.68 53.17
N ALA A 83 4.33 14.98 52.74
CA ALA A 83 5.50 15.07 53.61
C ALA A 83 5.69 16.53 54.08
N LYS A 84 5.55 16.75 55.39
CA LYS A 84 5.89 17.99 56.10
C LYS A 84 7.37 18.35 55.88
N GLY A 85 7.62 19.61 55.55
CA GLY A 85 8.93 20.07 55.06
C GLY A 85 9.99 20.41 56.10
N LYS A 86 11.11 20.93 55.58
CA LYS A 86 12.04 21.89 56.20
C LYS A 86 13.04 22.41 55.14
N GLY A 87 13.28 23.73 55.12
CA GLY A 87 14.60 24.27 54.74
C GLY A 87 14.75 25.09 53.44
N ALA A 88 14.28 26.34 53.48
CA ALA A 88 14.73 27.55 52.76
C ALA A 88 15.95 27.51 51.79
N LYS A 89 15.80 28.08 50.58
CA LYS A 89 16.18 29.49 50.25
C LYS A 89 15.87 29.81 48.78
N LYS A 90 15.23 30.96 48.57
CA LYS A 90 14.91 31.58 47.27
C LYS A 90 15.99 32.62 46.96
N ALA A 91 16.55 32.61 45.75
CA ALA A 91 17.32 33.73 45.21
C ALA A 91 16.91 33.98 43.75
N ALA A 92 16.79 35.26 43.43
CA ALA A 92 16.13 35.83 42.26
C ALA A 92 16.98 35.78 40.97
N ALA A 93 16.30 35.95 39.83
CA ALA A 93 16.86 36.12 38.49
C ALA A 93 17.77 37.36 38.38
N PRO A 94 18.56 37.45 37.28
CA PRO A 94 18.11 38.35 36.23
C PRO A 94 18.23 37.80 34.81
N ALA A 95 17.43 38.41 33.93
CA ALA A 95 17.45 38.26 32.48
C ALA A 95 18.74 38.80 31.84
N ASN A 96 19.13 38.21 30.71
CA ASN A 96 19.86 38.90 29.64
C ASN A 96 19.47 38.32 28.28
N ASP A 97 19.13 39.23 27.37
CA ASP A 97 18.78 39.09 25.97
C ASP A 97 20.00 38.81 25.09
N GLY A 98 19.80 38.24 23.89
CA GLY A 98 20.83 38.34 22.86
C GLY A 98 20.65 37.46 21.63
N TRP A 99 20.04 38.04 20.59
CA TRP A 99 20.39 37.87 19.17
C TRP A 99 19.69 36.80 18.32
N GLY A 100 18.81 37.29 17.42
CA GLY A 100 18.31 36.56 16.24
C GLY A 100 16.99 37.11 15.69
N ALA A 101 17.02 38.25 14.98
CA ALA A 101 15.84 38.81 14.32
C ALA A 101 15.47 38.05 13.04
N PRO A 102 14.18 37.78 12.74
CA PRO A 102 13.74 37.48 11.39
C PRO A 102 13.38 38.77 10.64
N VAL A 103 14.04 38.93 9.50
CA VAL A 103 13.84 39.94 8.47
C VAL A 103 12.41 39.98 7.93
N ALA A 104 11.91 41.19 7.68
CA ALA A 104 10.57 41.46 7.18
C ALA A 104 10.45 41.30 5.65
N SER A 105 9.44 40.56 5.21
CA SER A 105 8.67 40.78 3.96
C SER A 105 7.37 39.97 4.09
N SER A 106 6.15 40.42 3.81
CA SER A 106 5.61 41.56 3.09
C SER A 106 4.23 41.89 3.70
N THR A 107 3.91 43.19 3.83
CA THR A 107 2.69 43.71 4.47
C THR A 107 1.44 43.44 3.61
N PRO A 108 0.40 42.73 4.07
CA PRO A 108 -0.89 42.74 3.40
C PRO A 108 -1.64 44.05 3.73
N ALA A 109 -2.17 44.69 2.69
CA ALA A 109 -2.84 45.98 2.73
C ALA A 109 -4.02 46.01 3.74
N SER A 110 -3.97 46.95 4.70
CA SER A 110 -5.08 47.18 5.63
C SER A 110 -6.26 47.81 4.90
N THR A 111 -7.31 47.02 4.65
CA THR A 111 -8.56 47.53 4.07
C THR A 111 -9.28 48.38 5.11
N THR A 112 -9.51 49.65 4.77
CA THR A 112 -10.11 50.63 5.67
C THR A 112 -11.63 50.67 5.42
N LYS A 113 -12.45 50.20 6.36
CA LYS A 113 -13.92 50.30 6.25
C LYS A 113 -14.44 51.53 7.03
N LYS A 114 -15.29 52.34 6.39
CA LYS A 114 -16.00 53.46 7.01
C LYS A 114 -17.28 52.94 7.68
N VAL A 115 -17.39 53.05 9.00
CA VAL A 115 -18.58 52.61 9.76
C VAL A 115 -19.33 53.84 10.28
N LYS A 116 -20.68 53.83 10.21
CA LYS A 116 -21.51 54.93 10.74
C LYS A 116 -21.32 55.02 12.26
N VAL A 117 -21.13 56.24 12.79
CA VAL A 117 -21.01 56.47 14.24
C VAL A 117 -22.39 56.30 14.89
N LEU A 118 -22.48 55.45 15.92
CA LEU A 118 -23.69 55.16 16.69
C LEU A 118 -23.66 55.97 18.00
N ASP A 119 -24.83 56.41 18.46
CA ASP A 119 -25.01 57.03 19.79
C ASP A 119 -25.11 55.96 20.90
N SER A 120 -25.23 56.40 22.16
CA SER A 120 -25.38 55.52 23.33
C SER A 120 -26.66 54.68 23.35
N LYS A 121 -27.57 54.85 22.38
CA LYS A 121 -28.80 54.08 22.20
C LYS A 121 -28.80 53.28 20.89
N GLY A 122 -27.65 53.14 20.22
CA GLY A 122 -27.48 52.28 19.05
C GLY A 122 -28.11 52.81 17.76
N LYS A 123 -28.41 54.11 17.65
CA LYS A 123 -28.91 54.73 16.41
C LYS A 123 -27.81 55.55 15.72
N PRO A 124 -27.76 55.57 14.37
CA PRO A 124 -26.71 56.27 13.64
C PRO A 124 -26.87 57.79 13.75
N VAL A 125 -25.80 58.49 14.16
CA VAL A 125 -25.80 59.93 14.41
C VAL A 125 -25.85 60.70 13.09
N LYS A 126 -26.82 61.62 12.97
CA LYS A 126 -26.95 62.59 11.86
C LYS A 126 -26.54 63.98 12.33
N LYS A 127 -25.74 64.69 11.54
CA LYS A 127 -25.44 66.11 11.73
C LYS A 127 -25.77 66.85 10.42
N ASN A 128 -26.58 67.90 10.50
CA ASN A 128 -27.05 68.69 9.34
C ASN A 128 -27.58 67.80 8.18
N GLY A 129 -28.46 66.84 8.52
CA GLY A 129 -29.11 65.96 7.54
C GLY A 129 -28.23 64.85 6.94
N LYS A 130 -26.92 64.79 7.24
CA LYS A 130 -25.99 63.77 6.72
C LYS A 130 -25.43 62.88 7.86
N TYR A 131 -25.22 61.59 7.56
CA TYR A 131 -24.66 60.61 8.53
C TYR A 131 -23.16 60.80 8.75
N VAL A 132 -22.70 60.67 10.00
CA VAL A 132 -21.28 60.78 10.36
C VAL A 132 -20.62 59.39 10.36
N TYR A 133 -19.44 59.27 9.74
CA TYR A 133 -18.68 58.01 9.62
C TYR A 133 -17.35 58.10 10.37
N LYS A 134 -16.93 57.02 11.06
CA LYS A 134 -15.60 56.86 11.66
C LYS A 134 -14.85 55.71 10.98
N THR A 135 -13.56 55.94 10.78
CA THR A 135 -12.65 55.02 10.11
C THR A 135 -12.00 54.11 11.16
N VAL A 136 -12.20 52.80 11.06
CA VAL A 136 -11.59 51.80 11.96
C VAL A 136 -10.70 50.88 11.13
N LYS A 137 -9.44 50.70 11.56
CA LYS A 137 -8.51 49.73 10.97
C LYS A 137 -8.85 48.34 11.53
N THR A 138 -9.30 47.43 10.67
CA THR A 138 -9.54 46.03 11.03
C THR A 138 -8.28 45.22 10.72
N SER A 139 -7.49 44.85 11.74
CA SER A 139 -6.41 43.88 11.59
C SER A 139 -6.98 42.46 11.65
N THR A 140 -7.14 41.82 10.51
CA THR A 140 -7.38 40.37 10.45
C THR A 140 -6.08 39.67 10.80
N VAL A 141 -5.97 39.16 12.03
CA VAL A 141 -4.91 38.19 12.39
C VAL A 141 -5.25 36.91 11.62
N ALA A 142 -4.51 36.64 10.55
CA ALA A 142 -4.59 35.40 9.82
C ALA A 142 -4.11 34.28 10.76
N ALA A 143 -5.04 33.47 11.25
CA ALA A 143 -4.73 32.23 11.94
C ALA A 143 -3.96 31.33 10.96
N ALA A 144 -2.75 30.90 11.36
CA ALA A 144 -2.00 29.89 10.63
C ALA A 144 -2.90 28.66 10.43
N PRO A 145 -2.91 28.03 9.24
CA PRO A 145 -3.67 26.79 9.04
C PRO A 145 -3.19 25.76 10.09
N PRO A 146 -4.12 25.05 10.77
CA PRO A 146 -3.73 24.01 11.71
C PRO A 146 -2.82 23.00 11.01
N PRO A 147 -1.79 22.44 11.70
CA PRO A 147 -0.99 21.38 11.13
C PRO A 147 -1.93 20.28 10.63
N PRO A 148 -1.72 19.74 9.41
CA PRO A 148 -2.57 18.68 8.89
C PRO A 148 -2.63 17.55 9.92
N PRO A 149 -3.82 17.01 10.24
CA PRO A 149 -3.94 15.92 11.19
C PRO A 149 -2.98 14.79 10.82
N PRO A 150 -2.28 14.17 11.79
CA PRO A 150 -1.35 13.09 11.50
C PRO A 150 -2.08 12.00 10.72
N ALA A 151 -1.49 11.57 9.60
CA ALA A 151 -2.09 10.55 8.75
C ALA A 151 -2.38 9.31 9.59
N THR A 152 -3.65 8.96 9.73
CA THR A 152 -4.12 7.82 10.55
C THR A 152 -3.85 6.47 9.87
N THR A 153 -3.38 6.47 8.62
CA THR A 153 -3.19 5.27 7.81
C THR A 153 -1.97 5.44 6.91
N ALA A 154 -1.09 4.44 6.88
CA ALA A 154 0.10 4.40 6.02
C ALA A 154 -0.05 3.32 4.94
N GLU A 155 0.48 3.58 3.74
CA GLU A 155 0.50 2.59 2.66
C GLU A 155 1.64 1.58 2.89
N TYR A 156 1.38 0.29 2.60
CA TYR A 156 2.43 -0.73 2.58
C TYR A 156 3.50 -0.37 1.55
N ARG A 157 4.76 -0.65 1.89
CA ARG A 157 5.84 -0.48 0.94
C ARG A 157 5.74 -1.56 -0.14
N TYR A 158 5.99 -1.18 -1.40
CA TYR A 158 6.00 -2.13 -2.52
C TYR A 158 6.97 -3.31 -2.30
N LYS A 159 8.08 -3.08 -1.58
CA LYS A 159 9.06 -4.11 -1.22
C LYS A 159 8.56 -5.13 -0.18
N ASP A 160 7.57 -4.77 0.62
CA ASP A 160 7.03 -5.69 1.63
C ASP A 160 5.99 -6.64 1.03
N LEU A 161 5.55 -6.35 -0.20
CA LEU A 161 4.63 -7.16 -0.99
C LEU A 161 5.40 -8.16 -1.84
N TYR A 162 5.96 -9.17 -1.16
CA TYR A 162 6.83 -10.16 -1.80
C TYR A 162 6.15 -11.50 -2.11
N GLN A 163 4.92 -11.75 -1.63
CA GLN A 163 4.18 -12.97 -1.95
C GLN A 163 3.19 -12.72 -3.08
N MET A 164 3.27 -13.54 -4.12
CA MET A 164 2.32 -13.55 -5.22
C MET A 164 1.75 -14.95 -5.40
N GLU A 165 0.52 -15.04 -5.88
CA GLU A 165 -0.10 -16.28 -6.31
C GLU A 165 -0.47 -16.20 -7.78
N LEU A 166 -0.12 -17.21 -8.54
CA LEU A 166 -0.40 -17.33 -9.96
C LEU A 166 -1.36 -18.49 -10.19
N THR A 167 -2.43 -18.25 -10.94
CA THR A 167 -3.32 -19.32 -11.41
C THR A 167 -2.99 -19.64 -12.86
N GLU A 168 -2.82 -20.92 -13.14
CA GLU A 168 -2.54 -21.43 -14.47
C GLU A 168 -3.46 -22.60 -14.85
N GLU A 169 -3.58 -22.81 -16.16
CA GLU A 169 -4.11 -24.04 -16.71
C GLU A 169 -2.99 -24.81 -17.42
N MET A 170 -2.73 -26.02 -16.93
CA MET A 170 -1.93 -27.00 -17.65
C MET A 170 -2.83 -27.70 -18.67
N ILE A 171 -2.52 -27.54 -19.96
CA ILE A 171 -3.32 -28.05 -21.07
C ILE A 171 -2.45 -28.96 -21.94
N PHE A 172 -2.89 -30.20 -22.15
CA PHE A 172 -2.26 -31.12 -23.10
C PHE A 172 -2.93 -31.03 -24.47
N ASP A 173 -2.19 -30.55 -25.46
CA ASP A 173 -2.62 -30.61 -26.87
C ASP A 173 -2.25 -31.97 -27.47
N LYS A 174 -3.27 -32.82 -27.65
CA LYS A 174 -3.13 -34.15 -28.25
C LYS A 174 -2.52 -34.14 -29.65
N LYS A 175 -2.71 -33.07 -30.44
CA LYS A 175 -2.22 -33.04 -31.83
C LYS A 175 -0.72 -32.76 -31.91
N ARG A 176 -0.22 -31.93 -31.01
CA ARG A 176 1.19 -31.51 -30.98
C ARG A 176 2.02 -32.29 -29.96
N SER A 177 1.38 -33.13 -29.15
CA SER A 177 1.98 -33.86 -28.02
C SER A 177 2.85 -32.95 -27.16
N ARG A 178 2.29 -31.81 -26.75
CA ARG A 178 2.97 -30.80 -25.93
C ARG A 178 2.05 -30.33 -24.82
N MET A 179 2.63 -30.16 -23.64
CA MET A 179 2.00 -29.45 -22.53
C MET A 179 2.18 -27.94 -22.70
N TYR A 180 1.09 -27.21 -22.54
CA TYR A 180 1.10 -25.75 -22.46
C TYR A 180 0.68 -25.30 -21.06
N HIS A 181 1.41 -24.32 -20.55
CA HIS A 181 1.09 -23.62 -19.31
C HIS A 181 0.47 -22.27 -19.67
N GLN A 182 -0.84 -22.15 -19.49
CA GLN A 182 -1.54 -20.89 -19.74
C GLN A 182 -1.83 -20.18 -18.44
N ILE A 183 -1.12 -19.08 -18.19
CA ILE A 183 -1.34 -18.22 -17.03
C ILE A 183 -2.67 -17.47 -17.20
N LYS A 184 -3.54 -17.52 -16.18
CA LYS A 184 -4.85 -16.86 -16.17
C LYS A 184 -4.84 -15.58 -15.35
N THR A 185 -4.51 -15.70 -14.07
CA THR A 185 -4.52 -14.58 -13.14
C THR A 185 -3.30 -14.57 -12.26
N VAL A 186 -2.97 -13.38 -11.77
CA VAL A 186 -1.90 -13.15 -10.80
C VAL A 186 -2.49 -12.33 -9.66
N SER A 187 -2.35 -12.82 -8.44
CA SER A 187 -2.81 -12.20 -7.21
C SER A 187 -1.63 -11.73 -6.38
N LEU A 188 -1.74 -10.54 -5.81
CA LEU A 188 -0.77 -10.01 -4.87
C LEU A 188 -1.25 -10.29 -3.44
N LYS A 189 -0.44 -10.98 -2.65
CA LYS A 189 -0.76 -11.30 -1.26
C LYS A 189 0.09 -10.47 -0.31
N LEU A 190 -0.52 -10.05 0.78
CA LEU A 190 0.17 -9.46 1.91
C LEU A 190 0.59 -10.60 2.85
N PRO A 191 1.89 -10.75 3.13
CA PRO A 191 2.38 -11.77 4.04
C PRO A 191 1.89 -11.56 5.47
N SER A 192 1.68 -12.67 6.18
CA SER A 192 1.32 -12.69 7.60
C SER A 192 2.46 -12.21 8.50
N THR A 193 3.71 -12.41 8.08
CA THR A 193 4.92 -12.11 8.88
C THR A 193 5.29 -10.62 8.94
N LEU A 194 4.54 -9.76 8.25
CA LEU A 194 4.83 -8.33 8.18
C LEU A 194 4.29 -7.62 9.43
N PRO A 195 5.11 -6.85 10.18
CA PRO A 195 4.67 -6.19 11.42
C PRO A 195 3.46 -5.24 11.27
N GLY A 196 3.30 -4.61 10.11
CA GLY A 196 2.17 -3.73 9.81
C GLY A 196 0.86 -4.47 9.48
N ASN A 197 0.90 -5.80 9.31
CA ASN A 197 -0.30 -6.60 9.10
C ASN A 197 -0.90 -7.03 10.45
N ALA A 198 -1.75 -6.17 11.02
CA ALA A 198 -2.39 -6.42 12.31
C ALA A 198 -3.26 -7.70 12.35
N ALA A 199 -3.69 -8.22 11.19
CA ALA A 199 -4.52 -9.42 11.13
C ALA A 199 -3.73 -10.72 11.36
N GLY A 200 -2.40 -10.71 11.21
CA GLY A 200 -1.55 -11.90 11.36
C GLY A 200 -1.85 -13.04 10.35
N LEU A 201 -2.73 -12.79 9.38
CA LEU A 201 -3.18 -13.74 8.36
C LEU A 201 -2.76 -13.23 6.98
N GLU A 202 -2.54 -14.16 6.04
CA GLU A 202 -2.31 -13.78 4.64
C GLU A 202 -3.56 -13.09 4.07
N LYS A 203 -3.40 -11.85 3.62
CA LYS A 203 -4.49 -11.06 3.05
C LYS A 203 -4.30 -10.92 1.55
N ASN A 204 -5.30 -11.34 0.75
CA ASN A 204 -5.31 -11.04 -0.68
C ASN A 204 -5.57 -9.54 -0.89
N ILE A 205 -4.67 -8.85 -1.58
CA ILE A 205 -4.82 -7.43 -1.90
C ILE A 205 -5.76 -7.27 -3.08
N ALA A 206 -5.42 -7.94 -4.18
CA ALA A 206 -6.12 -7.89 -5.43
C ALA A 206 -5.61 -9.00 -6.36
N THR A 207 -6.52 -9.50 -7.18
CA THR A 207 -6.26 -10.42 -8.27
C THR A 207 -6.38 -9.70 -9.61
N PHE A 208 -5.50 -10.00 -10.55
CA PHE A 208 -5.39 -9.34 -11.85
C PHE A 208 -5.44 -10.36 -12.98
N LYS A 209 -6.09 -10.00 -14.10
CA LYS A 209 -6.04 -10.81 -15.33
C LYS A 209 -4.65 -10.72 -15.94
N TYR A 210 -4.07 -11.87 -16.27
CA TYR A 210 -2.75 -11.92 -16.88
C TYR A 210 -2.69 -11.20 -18.24
N SER A 211 -3.76 -11.31 -19.04
CA SER A 211 -3.85 -10.60 -20.33
C SER A 211 -3.74 -9.08 -20.20
N ASP A 212 -4.26 -8.50 -19.12
CA ASP A 212 -4.20 -7.06 -18.89
C ASP A 212 -2.88 -6.65 -18.26
N LEU A 213 -2.30 -7.49 -17.40
CA LEU A 213 -0.92 -7.31 -16.91
C LEU A 213 0.10 -7.27 -18.05
N VAL A 214 -0.02 -8.16 -19.04
CA VAL A 214 0.87 -8.15 -20.21
C VAL A 214 0.80 -6.82 -20.95
N LYS A 215 -0.39 -6.23 -21.13
CA LYS A 215 -0.54 -4.90 -21.74
C LYS A 215 0.19 -3.84 -20.92
N VAL A 216 0.00 -3.85 -19.60
CA VAL A 216 0.68 -2.91 -18.69
C VAL A 216 2.20 -3.05 -18.76
N PHE A 217 2.73 -4.27 -18.77
CA PHE A 217 4.17 -4.53 -18.83
C PHE A 217 4.77 -4.10 -20.18
N ARG A 218 4.05 -4.33 -21.28
CA ARG A 218 4.46 -3.88 -22.63
C ARG A 218 4.40 -2.36 -22.77
N ASN A 219 3.40 -1.71 -22.19
CA ASN A 219 3.25 -0.25 -22.23
C ASN A 219 4.28 0.48 -21.36
N ASN A 220 4.83 -0.19 -20.35
CA ASN A 220 5.78 0.40 -19.39
C ASN A 220 7.15 -0.33 -19.42
N PRO A 221 7.88 -0.34 -20.55
CA PRO A 221 9.12 -1.10 -20.68
C PRO A 221 10.25 -0.60 -19.77
N GLN A 222 10.18 0.65 -19.31
CA GLN A 222 11.19 1.26 -18.44
C GLN A 222 11.08 0.79 -16.98
N SER A 223 9.87 0.45 -16.51
CA SER A 223 9.63 0.00 -15.14
C SER A 223 9.45 -1.51 -15.05
N ALA A 224 8.84 -2.12 -16.07
CA ALA A 224 8.56 -3.56 -16.14
C ALA A 224 9.75 -4.35 -16.73
N ILE A 225 10.87 -4.33 -16.00
CA ILE A 225 12.12 -4.97 -16.44
C ILE A 225 12.39 -6.21 -15.60
N TRP A 226 12.67 -7.33 -16.28
CA TRP A 226 13.31 -8.49 -15.70
C TRP A 226 14.83 -8.37 -15.86
N PHE A 227 15.54 -8.26 -14.74
CA PHE A 227 16.98 -8.07 -14.73
C PHE A 227 17.73 -9.39 -14.88
N ASN A 228 18.40 -9.57 -16.00
CA ASN A 228 19.30 -10.69 -16.17
C ASN A 228 20.59 -10.48 -15.35
N SER A 229 20.73 -11.19 -14.22
CA SER A 229 21.91 -11.09 -13.36
C SER A 229 23.20 -11.63 -13.98
N GLN A 230 23.10 -12.39 -15.08
CA GLN A 230 24.26 -12.95 -15.78
C GLN A 230 24.72 -12.09 -16.96
N ASN A 231 23.84 -11.22 -17.49
CA ASN A 231 24.15 -10.36 -18.62
C ASN A 231 23.35 -9.06 -18.56
N ASP A 232 23.99 -7.99 -18.12
CA ASP A 232 23.38 -6.68 -17.96
C ASP A 232 22.96 -6.02 -19.29
N ALA A 233 23.54 -6.45 -20.41
CA ALA A 233 23.19 -5.89 -21.72
C ALA A 233 21.84 -6.40 -22.26
N GLN A 234 21.32 -7.50 -21.70
CA GLN A 234 20.11 -8.17 -22.21
C GLN A 234 19.07 -8.36 -21.12
N HIS A 235 18.59 -7.26 -20.56
CA HIS A 235 17.38 -7.27 -19.75
C HIS A 235 16.15 -7.58 -20.63
N LYS A 236 15.15 -8.26 -20.06
CA LYS A 236 13.91 -8.62 -20.74
C LYS A 236 12.73 -7.84 -20.16
N ASN A 237 11.62 -7.78 -20.88
CA ASN A 237 10.38 -7.28 -20.30
C ASN A 237 9.80 -8.33 -19.34
N LEU A 238 9.09 -7.90 -18.29
CA LEU A 238 8.41 -8.81 -17.38
C LEU A 238 7.42 -9.74 -18.09
N ALA A 239 6.70 -9.26 -19.12
CA ALA A 239 5.79 -10.10 -19.90
C ALA A 239 6.51 -11.27 -20.58
N ASP A 240 7.68 -11.00 -21.19
CA ASP A 240 8.50 -12.04 -21.81
C ASP A 240 9.08 -13.00 -20.76
N ALA A 241 9.39 -12.51 -19.56
CA ALA A 241 9.89 -13.34 -18.47
C ALA A 241 8.84 -14.33 -17.96
N PHE A 242 7.58 -13.92 -17.82
CA PHE A 242 6.49 -14.83 -17.48
C PHE A 242 6.19 -15.84 -18.60
N GLU A 243 6.26 -15.43 -19.86
CA GLU A 243 6.08 -16.33 -21.01
C GLU A 243 7.18 -17.38 -21.12
N LEU A 244 8.44 -16.99 -20.86
CA LEU A 244 9.59 -17.88 -20.83
C LEU A 244 9.74 -18.64 -19.50
N TRP A 245 8.81 -18.47 -18.56
CA TRP A 245 8.82 -19.11 -17.25
C TRP A 245 10.11 -18.85 -16.45
N LEU A 246 10.63 -17.62 -16.51
CA LEU A 246 11.86 -17.19 -15.81
C LEU A 246 11.58 -16.82 -14.34
N PHE A 247 10.84 -17.68 -13.63
CA PHE A 247 10.53 -17.56 -12.22
C PHE A 247 10.46 -18.93 -11.56
N ASN A 248 10.77 -18.97 -10.27
CA ASN A 248 10.55 -20.13 -9.42
C ASN A 248 9.22 -20.01 -8.68
N SER A 249 8.54 -21.13 -8.50
CA SER A 249 7.26 -21.21 -7.80
C SER A 249 7.02 -22.61 -7.26
N TYR A 250 6.19 -22.71 -6.22
CA TYR A 250 5.71 -23.99 -5.70
C TYR A 250 4.19 -24.07 -5.80
N ILE A 251 3.67 -25.30 -5.89
CA ILE A 251 2.24 -25.55 -6.05
C ILE A 251 1.57 -25.41 -4.69
N VAL A 252 0.58 -24.52 -4.58
CA VAL A 252 -0.21 -24.34 -3.36
C VAL A 252 -1.48 -25.17 -3.43
N LYS A 253 -2.10 -25.20 -4.61
CA LYS A 253 -3.37 -25.88 -4.82
C LYS A 253 -3.43 -26.45 -6.22
N VAL A 254 -4.10 -27.58 -6.34
CA VAL A 254 -4.48 -28.20 -7.59
C VAL A 254 -5.99 -28.34 -7.60
N SER A 255 -6.62 -28.23 -8.78
CA SER A 255 -8.06 -28.37 -8.92
C SER A 255 -8.53 -29.71 -8.33
N ASN A 256 -9.27 -29.63 -7.24
CA ASN A 256 -9.83 -30.75 -6.51
C ASN A 256 -11.34 -30.51 -6.27
N PRO A 257 -12.13 -31.56 -6.02
CA PRO A 257 -13.57 -31.42 -5.76
C PRO A 257 -13.88 -30.57 -4.53
N SER A 258 -13.05 -30.66 -3.48
CA SER A 258 -13.25 -29.93 -2.22
C SER A 258 -12.85 -28.45 -2.29
N GLY A 259 -12.00 -28.08 -3.26
CA GLY A 259 -11.49 -26.71 -3.38
C GLY A 259 -10.39 -26.33 -2.39
N ASP A 260 -9.89 -27.28 -1.58
CA ASP A 260 -8.88 -27.04 -0.55
C ASP A 260 -7.48 -26.86 -1.14
N ASP A 261 -6.61 -26.14 -0.43
CA ASP A 261 -5.18 -26.10 -0.72
C ASP A 261 -4.46 -27.35 -0.18
N LEU A 262 -3.23 -27.56 -0.63
CA LEU A 262 -2.43 -28.72 -0.22
C LEU A 262 -2.10 -28.70 1.28
N ALA A 263 -1.94 -27.51 1.88
CA ALA A 263 -1.71 -27.42 3.32
C ALA A 263 -2.91 -27.91 4.13
N THR A 264 -4.13 -27.50 3.76
CA THR A 264 -5.37 -27.95 4.44
C THR A 264 -5.64 -29.42 4.16
N GLN A 265 -5.39 -29.89 2.94
CA GLN A 265 -5.62 -31.28 2.57
C GLN A 265 -4.71 -32.26 3.33
N TYR A 266 -3.45 -31.89 3.56
CA TYR A 266 -2.47 -32.75 4.23
C TYR A 266 -2.33 -32.44 5.73
N GLY A 267 -2.97 -31.38 6.24
CA GLY A 267 -3.16 -31.13 7.67
C GLY A 267 -2.04 -30.32 8.35
N SER A 268 -0.94 -30.03 7.68
CA SER A 268 0.12 -29.15 8.19
C SER A 268 0.85 -28.40 7.08
N GLU A 269 1.46 -27.25 7.40
CA GLU A 269 2.23 -26.46 6.42
C GLU A 269 3.46 -27.22 5.91
N ARG A 270 4.17 -27.92 6.80
CA ARG A 270 5.34 -28.73 6.43
C ARG A 270 4.96 -29.86 5.46
N GLU A 271 3.84 -30.54 5.73
CA GLU A 271 3.36 -31.61 4.85
C GLU A 271 2.76 -31.04 3.57
N GLY A 272 2.15 -29.85 3.61
CA GLY A 272 1.73 -29.12 2.42
C GLY A 272 2.89 -28.81 1.48
N LEU A 273 4.05 -28.41 2.02
CA LEU A 273 5.26 -28.19 1.22
C LEU A 273 5.80 -29.50 0.64
N LEU A 274 5.83 -30.59 1.40
CA LEU A 274 6.22 -31.91 0.86
C LEU A 274 5.26 -32.35 -0.25
N ALA A 275 3.95 -32.22 0.00
CA ALA A 275 2.89 -32.53 -0.94
C ALA A 275 2.98 -31.66 -2.20
N SER A 276 3.42 -30.39 -2.09
CA SER A 276 3.65 -29.54 -3.26
C SER A 276 4.72 -30.11 -4.19
N GLN A 277 5.80 -30.64 -3.63
CA GLN A 277 6.90 -31.25 -4.39
C GLN A 277 6.47 -32.58 -4.99
N GLN A 278 5.77 -33.41 -4.21
CA GLN A 278 5.19 -34.68 -4.69
C GLN A 278 4.20 -34.43 -5.82
N THR A 279 3.27 -33.50 -5.64
CA THR A 279 2.28 -33.12 -6.67
C THR A 279 2.97 -32.59 -7.93
N ALA A 280 4.06 -31.83 -7.80
CA ALA A 280 4.85 -31.39 -8.94
C ALA A 280 5.49 -32.58 -9.68
N ALA A 281 6.06 -33.55 -8.95
CA ALA A 281 6.60 -34.77 -9.53
C ALA A 281 5.51 -35.60 -10.22
N ASP A 282 4.38 -35.82 -9.55
CA ASP A 282 3.23 -36.56 -10.09
C ASP A 282 2.70 -35.92 -11.38
N LEU A 283 2.70 -34.59 -11.49
CA LEU A 283 2.27 -33.89 -12.69
C LEU A 283 3.26 -34.08 -13.86
N VAL A 284 4.56 -34.14 -13.57
CA VAL A 284 5.60 -34.43 -14.58
C VAL A 284 5.54 -35.89 -15.01
N GLU A 285 5.34 -36.81 -14.08
CA GLU A 285 5.12 -38.23 -14.41
C GLU A 285 3.84 -38.43 -15.22
N TYR A 286 2.77 -37.73 -14.86
CA TYR A 286 1.52 -37.74 -15.61
C TYR A 286 1.73 -37.16 -17.01
N GLU A 287 2.48 -36.07 -17.14
CA GLU A 287 2.89 -35.55 -18.44
C GLU A 287 3.63 -36.62 -19.25
N TYR A 288 4.64 -37.27 -18.69
CA TYR A 288 5.37 -38.35 -19.36
C TYR A 288 4.43 -39.48 -19.81
N SER A 289 3.49 -39.88 -18.96
CA SER A 289 2.50 -40.91 -19.30
C SER A 289 1.59 -40.52 -20.47
N LEU A 290 1.31 -39.23 -20.65
CA LEU A 290 0.51 -38.73 -21.78
C LEU A 290 1.29 -38.78 -23.12
N TRP A 291 2.61 -38.89 -23.06
CA TRP A 291 3.49 -38.93 -24.24
C TRP A 291 3.79 -40.36 -24.70
N SER A 292 3.55 -41.37 -23.87
CA SER A 292 3.83 -42.78 -24.19
C SER A 292 2.66 -43.52 -24.87
N PHE A 293 1.68 -42.80 -25.44
CA PHE A 293 0.50 -43.37 -26.10
C PHE A 293 0.47 -43.16 -27.61
#